data_AF-A0A7S2C8P1-F1
#
_entry.id   AF-A0A7S2C8P1-F1
#
_cell.length_a   1.000
_cell.length_b   1.000
_cell.length_c   1.000
_cell.angle_alpha   90.00
_cell.angle_beta   90.00
_cell.angle_gamma   90.00
#
_symmetry.space_group_name_H-M   'P 1'
#
loop_
_entity.id
_entity.type
_entity.pdbx_description
1 polymer ?
#
loop_
_entity_poly.entity_id
_entity_poly.type
_entity_poly.pdbx_seq_one_letter_code
_entity_poly.pdbx_strand_id
1 'polypeptide(L)'
;MAMFKLFSAVFFLPCVLGFVSKVPSSRLVAHQRASNANTMMMARGKKAPSQAAIAEENGYWTGEWVCADCGYIYDAELFGGLFFEQQTKGFKCPQCSGPRRRYAKKIGDTVGVTLDGGDGPILAASFAGIAITFALGYYFTFN
;
A
#
# COMPACT_ATOMS: atom_id res chain seq x y z
N MET A 1 7.47 57.53 14.22
CA MET A 1 8.17 57.20 15.48
C MET A 1 7.12 56.95 16.57
N ALA A 2 6.94 55.68 16.94
CA ALA A 2 6.25 55.17 18.15
C ALA A 2 6.01 53.67 17.87
N MET A 3 7.05 52.82 17.87
CA MET A 3 7.60 52.14 19.05
C MET A 3 6.53 51.49 19.94
N PHE A 4 6.35 50.16 19.83
CA PHE A 4 7.09 49.16 20.61
C PHE A 4 6.50 48.83 22.00
N LYS A 5 5.21 48.55 22.14
CA LYS A 5 4.68 47.90 23.36
C LYS A 5 3.46 47.05 23.07
N LEU A 6 3.66 45.77 22.75
CA LEU A 6 2.70 44.67 22.94
C LEU A 6 3.33 43.31 22.58
N PHE A 7 4.55 43.06 23.06
CA PHE A 7 5.19 41.74 23.02
C PHE A 7 5.71 41.43 24.42
N SER A 8 4.79 41.12 25.33
CA SER A 8 5.12 40.61 26.65
C SER A 8 4.05 39.59 27.04
N ALA A 9 4.53 38.46 27.56
CA ALA A 9 3.79 37.27 27.96
C ALA A 9 3.29 36.41 26.79
N VAL A 10 4.04 35.38 26.42
CA VAL A 10 3.84 33.99 26.88
C VAL A 10 4.98 33.15 26.27
N PHE A 11 6.17 33.23 26.87
CA PHE A 11 7.19 32.20 26.71
C PHE A 11 7.03 31.23 27.88
N PHE A 12 6.02 30.36 27.78
CA PHE A 12 5.89 29.21 28.66
C PHE A 12 6.67 28.06 28.04
N LEU A 13 7.80 27.82 28.66
CA LEU A 13 8.72 26.70 28.48
C LEU A 13 7.99 25.37 28.76
N PRO A 14 7.94 24.38 27.84
CA PRO A 14 7.74 23.00 28.22
C PRO A 14 9.09 22.31 28.35
N CYS A 15 9.29 21.84 29.57
CA CYS A 15 10.31 20.93 30.03
C CYS A 15 10.36 19.65 29.18
N VAL A 16 11.57 19.31 28.73
CA VAL A 16 12.21 17.98 28.77
C VAL A 16 11.27 16.78 28.93
N LEU A 17 11.26 15.89 27.94
CA LEU A 17 11.46 14.43 28.05
C LEU A 17 11.32 13.79 26.66
N GLY A 18 12.35 13.98 25.82
CA GLY A 18 12.52 13.22 24.58
C GLY A 18 13.05 11.82 24.91
N PHE A 19 12.17 10.82 24.83
CA PHE A 19 12.55 9.40 24.80
C PHE A 19 13.34 9.14 23.50
N VAL A 20 14.65 8.96 23.62
CA VAL A 20 15.52 8.52 22.52
C VAL A 20 15.35 7.01 22.33
N SER A 21 14.46 6.62 21.42
CA SER A 21 14.36 5.23 20.97
C SER A 21 15.49 4.94 19.97
N LYS A 22 16.39 4.07 20.42
CA LYS A 22 17.52 3.46 19.69
C LYS A 22 17.01 2.71 18.46
N VAL A 23 17.31 3.20 17.25
CA VAL A 23 17.05 2.47 15.99
C VAL A 23 18.24 1.53 15.73
N PRO A 24 18.03 0.21 15.61
CA PRO A 24 19.08 -0.71 15.20
C PRO A 24 19.31 -0.60 13.68
N SER A 25 20.56 -0.26 13.35
CA SER A 25 21.16 -0.32 12.02
C SER A 25 20.99 -1.72 11.42
N SER A 26 20.19 -1.81 10.36
CA SER A 26 19.94 -3.05 9.63
C SER A 26 20.57 -2.93 8.25
N ARG A 27 21.78 -3.51 8.14
CA ARG A 27 22.38 -4.19 6.99
C ARG A 27 21.84 -3.83 5.60
N LEU A 28 22.72 -3.18 4.83
CA LEU A 28 22.76 -3.24 3.36
C LEU A 28 22.62 -4.69 2.89
N VAL A 29 21.56 -5.00 2.15
CA VAL A 29 21.50 -6.18 1.28
C VAL A 29 21.40 -5.67 -0.15
N ALA A 30 22.54 -5.70 -0.83
CA ALA A 30 22.61 -5.57 -2.27
C ALA A 30 22.01 -6.84 -2.89
N HIS A 31 20.85 -6.72 -3.57
CA HIS A 31 20.41 -7.73 -4.52
C HIS A 31 20.76 -7.25 -5.92
N GLN A 32 21.86 -7.79 -6.46
CA GLN A 32 22.22 -7.68 -7.86
C GLN A 32 21.15 -8.35 -8.72
N ARG A 33 20.69 -7.61 -9.73
CA ARG A 33 19.89 -8.11 -10.85
C ARG A 33 20.80 -8.90 -11.81
N ALA A 34 20.39 -10.15 -12.03
CA ALA A 34 20.40 -10.93 -13.28
C ALA A 34 21.69 -11.07 -14.13
N SER A 35 22.04 -12.32 -14.43
CA SER A 35 22.53 -12.82 -15.73
C SER A 35 22.53 -14.35 -15.69
N ASN A 36 21.47 -15.00 -16.16
CA ASN A 36 21.39 -15.65 -17.48
C ASN A 36 22.33 -16.87 -17.64
N ALA A 37 21.76 -18.07 -17.57
CA ALA A 37 22.03 -19.20 -18.46
C ALA A 37 21.24 -20.41 -17.97
N ASN A 38 20.28 -20.87 -18.76
CA ASN A 38 20.17 -22.26 -19.24
C ASN A 38 18.76 -22.53 -19.76
N THR A 39 18.69 -22.50 -21.09
CA THR A 39 17.83 -23.31 -21.93
C THR A 39 17.51 -24.68 -21.31
N MET A 40 16.23 -25.08 -21.40
CA MET A 40 15.74 -26.34 -21.98
C MET A 40 14.48 -26.84 -21.24
N MET A 41 13.55 -27.35 -22.05
CA MET A 41 12.54 -28.37 -21.74
C MET A 41 11.09 -27.92 -21.48
N MET A 42 10.33 -28.14 -22.56
CA MET A 42 8.90 -28.44 -22.63
C MET A 42 8.36 -29.15 -21.38
N ALA A 43 7.27 -28.64 -20.82
CA ALA A 43 6.26 -29.47 -20.19
C ALA A 43 4.90 -28.80 -20.35
N ARG A 44 4.17 -29.29 -21.35
CA ARG A 44 2.75 -29.02 -21.58
C ARG A 44 1.98 -29.69 -20.42
N GLY A 45 2.02 -29.04 -19.26
CA GLY A 45 1.31 -29.47 -18.05
C GLY A 45 -0.17 -29.17 -18.22
N LYS A 46 -0.97 -30.24 -18.22
CA LYS A 46 -2.43 -30.18 -18.12
C LYS A 46 -2.80 -29.23 -16.98
N LYS A 47 -3.48 -28.12 -17.29
CA LYS A 47 -4.04 -27.26 -16.25
C LYS A 47 -5.07 -28.11 -15.50
N ALA A 48 -4.77 -28.46 -14.25
CA ALA A 48 -5.74 -28.94 -13.28
C ALA A 48 -6.99 -28.03 -13.32
N PRO A 49 -8.20 -28.52 -12.96
CA PRO A 49 -9.38 -27.66 -12.90
C PRO A 49 -9.02 -26.39 -12.15
N SER A 50 -8.94 -25.30 -12.91
CA SER A 50 -8.24 -24.09 -12.50
C SER A 50 -8.94 -23.56 -11.26
N GLN A 51 -8.22 -23.33 -10.16
CA GLN A 51 -8.78 -22.78 -8.92
C GLN A 51 -9.63 -21.51 -9.19
N ALA A 52 -9.34 -20.78 -10.27
CA ALA A 52 -10.17 -19.72 -10.80
C ALA A 52 -11.64 -20.14 -11.14
N ALA A 53 -11.86 -21.30 -11.74
CA ALA A 53 -13.20 -21.80 -12.09
C ALA A 53 -14.00 -22.23 -10.86
N ILE A 54 -13.34 -22.86 -9.88
CA ILE A 54 -13.97 -23.25 -8.61
C ILE A 54 -14.24 -22.01 -7.75
N ALA A 55 -13.37 -20.99 -7.81
CA ALA A 55 -13.61 -19.71 -7.16
C ALA A 55 -14.82 -18.98 -7.75
N GLU A 56 -14.97 -18.96 -9.08
CA GLU A 56 -16.10 -18.32 -9.75
C GLU A 56 -17.45 -18.95 -9.37
N GLU A 57 -17.53 -20.29 -9.33
CA GLU A 57 -18.74 -21.02 -8.93
C GLU A 57 -19.17 -20.70 -7.48
N ASN A 58 -18.21 -20.57 -6.57
CA ASN A 58 -18.47 -20.30 -5.16
C ASN A 58 -18.55 -18.80 -4.82
N GLY A 59 -18.42 -17.92 -5.82
CA GLY A 59 -18.35 -16.47 -5.61
C GLY A 59 -17.11 -16.00 -4.86
N TYR A 60 -16.06 -16.82 -4.80
CA TYR A 60 -14.79 -16.47 -4.20
C TYR A 60 -13.93 -15.64 -5.14
N TRP A 61 -12.98 -14.91 -4.56
CA TRP A 61 -12.01 -14.17 -5.34
C TRP A 61 -11.16 -15.09 -6.22
N THR A 62 -11.23 -14.88 -7.54
CA THR A 62 -10.52 -15.68 -8.56
C THR A 62 -9.07 -15.23 -8.80
N GLY A 63 -8.70 -14.04 -8.31
CA GLY A 63 -7.36 -13.47 -8.46
C GLY A 63 -6.41 -13.84 -7.33
N GLU A 64 -5.18 -13.33 -7.44
CA GLU A 64 -4.15 -13.52 -6.40
C GLU A 64 -4.45 -12.66 -5.17
N TRP A 65 -4.10 -13.18 -3.99
CA TRP A 65 -4.10 -12.44 -2.73
C TRP A 65 -2.68 -12.04 -2.38
N VAL A 66 -2.47 -10.76 -2.10
CA VAL A 66 -1.12 -10.22 -1.81
C VAL A 66 -1.10 -9.54 -0.44
N CYS A 67 -0.08 -9.82 0.34
CA CYS A 67 0.14 -9.18 1.64
C CYS A 67 0.54 -7.70 1.44
N ALA A 68 -0.22 -6.77 2.02
CA ALA A 68 0.04 -5.33 1.91
C ALA A 68 1.34 -4.89 2.63
N ASP A 69 1.86 -5.67 3.58
CA ASP A 69 3.06 -5.28 4.35
C ASP A 69 4.37 -5.67 3.68
N CYS A 70 4.40 -6.79 2.96
CA CYS A 70 5.64 -7.38 2.44
C CYS A 70 5.55 -7.85 1.00
N GLY A 71 4.37 -7.77 0.36
CA GLY A 71 4.19 -8.17 -1.03
C GLY A 71 4.15 -9.68 -1.27
N TYR A 72 4.14 -10.52 -0.22
CA TYR A 72 4.03 -11.97 -0.39
C TYR A 72 2.69 -12.35 -1.03
N ILE A 73 2.75 -13.13 -2.12
CA ILE A 73 1.61 -13.65 -2.86
C ILE A 73 1.20 -14.99 -2.24
N TYR A 74 -0.09 -15.16 -1.97
CA TYR A 74 -0.62 -16.37 -1.38
C TYR A 74 -0.79 -17.49 -2.41
N ASP A 75 -0.06 -18.58 -2.21
CA ASP A 75 -0.18 -19.81 -2.99
C ASP A 75 -1.12 -20.80 -2.30
N ALA A 76 -2.28 -21.11 -2.88
CA ALA A 76 -3.22 -22.06 -2.29
C ALA A 76 -2.61 -23.47 -2.16
N GLU A 77 -1.73 -23.86 -3.08
CA GLU A 77 -1.09 -25.18 -3.10
C GLU A 77 -0.21 -25.41 -1.86
N LEU A 78 0.50 -24.38 -1.38
CA LEU A 78 1.33 -24.49 -0.17
C LEU A 78 0.51 -24.71 1.11
N PHE A 79 -0.76 -24.30 1.09
CA PHE A 79 -1.63 -24.28 2.28
C PHE A 79 -2.83 -25.22 2.14
N GLY A 80 -2.63 -26.35 1.45
CA GLY A 80 -3.61 -27.44 1.38
C GLY A 80 -4.66 -27.28 0.29
N GLY A 81 -4.40 -26.44 -0.73
CA GLY A 81 -5.32 -26.19 -1.83
C GLY A 81 -6.57 -25.38 -1.44
N LEU A 82 -6.57 -24.81 -0.24
CA LEU A 82 -7.68 -24.03 0.29
C LEU A 82 -7.69 -22.63 -0.32
N PHE A 83 -8.88 -22.13 -0.65
CA PHE A 83 -9.05 -20.73 -0.99
C PHE A 83 -8.76 -19.85 0.23
N PHE A 84 -8.22 -18.65 -0.04
CA PHE A 84 -7.86 -17.70 1.02
C PHE A 84 -9.03 -17.37 1.96
N GLU A 85 -10.26 -17.39 1.44
CA GLU A 85 -11.48 -17.10 2.20
C GLU A 85 -11.85 -18.21 3.18
N GLN A 86 -11.53 -19.46 2.85
CA GLN A 86 -11.77 -20.64 3.69
C GLN A 86 -10.64 -20.91 4.69
N GLN A 87 -9.50 -20.24 4.53
CA GLN A 87 -8.37 -20.41 5.42
C GLN A 87 -8.73 -20.03 6.88
N THR A 88 -8.03 -20.61 7.85
CA THR A 88 -8.31 -20.43 9.29
C THR A 88 -8.16 -18.96 9.73
N LYS A 89 -8.99 -18.51 10.68
CA LYS A 89 -8.95 -17.14 11.28
C LYS A 89 -7.62 -16.76 11.97
N GLY A 90 -6.66 -17.68 12.03
CA GLY A 90 -5.33 -17.49 12.61
C GLY A 90 -4.20 -17.25 11.61
N PHE A 91 -4.44 -17.35 10.30
CA PHE A 91 -3.37 -17.31 9.28
C PHE A 91 -2.45 -16.08 9.43
N LYS A 92 -1.14 -16.35 9.34
CA LYS A 92 -0.06 -15.38 9.42
C LYS A 92 0.76 -15.45 8.15
N CYS A 93 1.13 -14.29 7.62
CA CYS A 93 2.05 -14.25 6.49
C CYS A 93 3.39 -14.90 6.87
N PRO A 94 3.93 -15.82 6.05
CA PRO A 94 5.19 -16.51 6.36
C PRO A 94 6.41 -15.59 6.33
N GLN A 95 6.35 -14.45 5.61
CA GLN A 95 7.46 -13.50 5.50
C GLN A 95 7.44 -12.42 6.59
N CYS A 96 6.28 -11.80 6.85
CA CYS A 96 6.19 -10.65 7.76
C CYS A 96 5.43 -10.93 9.05
N SER A 97 4.92 -12.15 9.25
CA SER A 97 4.02 -12.51 10.38
C SER A 97 2.75 -11.65 10.48
N GLY A 98 2.37 -10.95 9.39
CA GLY A 98 1.18 -10.12 9.36
C GLY A 98 -0.11 -10.92 9.50
N PRO A 99 -1.14 -10.42 10.21
CA PRO A 99 -2.45 -11.05 10.29
C PRO A 99 -3.15 -11.09 8.92
N ARG A 100 -4.01 -12.09 8.72
CA ARG A 100 -4.82 -12.31 7.51
C ARG A 100 -5.54 -11.07 6.97
N ARG A 101 -5.96 -10.15 7.85
CA ARG A 101 -6.65 -8.90 7.46
C ARG A 101 -5.84 -7.95 6.58
N ARG A 102 -4.51 -8.10 6.50
CA ARG A 102 -3.62 -7.23 5.70
C ARG A 102 -3.41 -7.74 4.27
N TYR A 103 -4.15 -8.75 3.83
CA TYR A 103 -4.10 -9.21 2.45
C TYR A 103 -5.10 -8.43 1.59
N ALA A 104 -4.62 -7.92 0.46
CA ALA A 104 -5.40 -7.23 -0.55
C ALA A 104 -5.65 -8.14 -1.75
N LYS A 105 -6.78 -7.90 -2.42
CA LYS A 105 -7.11 -8.53 -3.70
C LYS A 105 -6.28 -7.88 -4.80
N LYS A 106 -5.57 -8.68 -5.60
CA LYS A 106 -4.79 -8.22 -6.74
C LYS A 106 -5.57 -8.47 -8.03
N ILE A 107 -5.72 -7.43 -8.86
CA ILE A 107 -6.24 -7.52 -10.23
C ILE A 107 -5.10 -7.06 -11.14
N GLY A 108 -4.50 -7.99 -11.90
CA GLY A 108 -3.34 -7.68 -12.76
C GLY A 108 -2.14 -7.14 -11.95
N ASP A 109 -1.45 -6.13 -12.46
CA ASP A 109 -0.29 -5.51 -11.78
C ASP A 109 -0.69 -4.58 -10.62
N THR A 110 -1.98 -4.45 -10.35
CA THR A 110 -2.50 -3.53 -9.35
C THR A 110 -2.96 -4.26 -8.11
N VAL A 111 -2.25 -4.02 -7.01
CA VAL A 111 -2.70 -4.35 -5.66
C VAL A 111 -3.53 -3.18 -5.13
N GLY A 112 -4.69 -3.46 -4.54
CA GLY A 112 -5.67 -2.47 -4.06
C GLY A 112 -5.19 -1.60 -2.89
N VAL A 113 -4.12 -0.84 -3.09
CA VAL A 113 -3.59 0.16 -2.15
C VAL A 113 -3.53 1.57 -2.75
N THR A 114 -3.63 1.73 -4.08
CA THR A 114 -3.64 3.04 -4.76
C THR A 114 -4.28 2.99 -6.16
N LEU A 115 -5.35 2.20 -6.32
CA LEU A 115 -6.14 2.23 -7.56
C LEU A 115 -7.64 2.14 -7.24
N ASP A 116 -7.99 2.73 -6.10
CA ASP A 116 -9.33 3.22 -5.86
C ASP A 116 -9.54 4.40 -6.81
N GLY A 117 -10.38 4.21 -7.82
CA GLY A 117 -11.01 5.32 -8.53
C GLY A 117 -11.79 6.29 -7.62
N GLY A 118 -11.70 6.14 -6.29
CA GLY A 118 -12.23 7.03 -5.27
C GLY A 118 -11.36 8.26 -4.97
N ASP A 119 -10.06 8.25 -5.26
CA ASP A 119 -9.22 9.45 -5.06
C ASP A 119 -9.26 10.43 -6.25
N GLY A 120 -9.81 10.01 -7.39
CA GLY A 120 -10.10 10.91 -8.52
C GLY A 120 -10.90 12.16 -8.13
N PRO A 121 -12.06 12.02 -7.44
CA PRO A 121 -12.86 13.19 -7.04
C PRO A 121 -12.19 14.07 -5.98
N ILE A 122 -11.44 13.53 -5.01
CA ILE A 122 -10.73 14.37 -4.02
C ILE A 122 -9.62 15.19 -4.68
N LEU A 123 -8.88 14.59 -5.62
CA LEU A 123 -7.84 15.27 -6.38
C LEU A 123 -8.45 16.34 -7.30
N ALA A 124 -9.51 16.01 -8.03
CA ALA A 124 -10.19 16.96 -8.91
C ALA A 124 -10.75 18.17 -8.14
N ALA A 125 -11.40 17.94 -6.99
CA ALA A 125 -11.91 19.01 -6.14
C ALA A 125 -10.78 19.89 -5.59
N SER A 126 -9.64 19.29 -5.22
CA SER A 126 -8.47 20.02 -4.73
C SER A 126 -7.88 20.94 -5.80
N PHE A 127 -7.68 20.44 -7.02
CA PHE A 127 -7.17 21.26 -8.13
C PHE A 127 -8.16 22.36 -8.54
N ALA A 128 -9.46 22.06 -8.55
CA ALA A 128 -10.49 23.05 -8.85
C ALA A 128 -10.50 24.19 -7.80
N GLY A 129 -10.44 23.86 -6.51
CA GLY A 129 -10.39 24.88 -5.44
C GLY A 129 -9.15 25.78 -5.53
N ILE A 130 -7.99 25.19 -5.84
CA ILE A 130 -6.74 25.94 -6.05
C ILE A 130 -6.87 26.88 -7.25
N ALA A 131 -7.38 26.39 -8.38
CA ALA A 131 -7.56 27.20 -9.60
C ALA A 131 -8.52 28.37 -9.38
N ILE A 132 -9.64 28.15 -8.67
CA ILE A 132 -10.61 29.20 -8.34
C ILE A 132 -9.97 30.27 -7.45
N THR A 133 -9.17 29.87 -6.46
CA THR A 133 -8.49 30.81 -5.56
C THR A 133 -7.52 31.72 -6.32
N PHE A 134 -6.73 31.16 -7.24
CA PHE A 134 -5.84 31.95 -8.10
C PHE A 134 -6.60 32.87 -9.06
N ALA A 135 -7.70 32.39 -9.65
CA ALA A 135 -8.51 33.19 -10.57
C ALA A 135 -9.13 34.42 -9.86
N LEU A 136 -9.65 34.23 -8.65
CA LEU A 136 -10.18 35.32 -7.84
C LEU A 136 -9.08 36.30 -7.42
N GLY A 137 -7.93 35.78 -6.95
CA GLY A 137 -6.80 36.62 -6.57
C GLY A 137 -6.28 37.48 -7.73
N TYR A 138 -6.18 36.89 -8.93
CA TYR A 138 -5.81 37.61 -10.15
C TYR A 138 -6.84 38.70 -10.48
N TYR A 139 -8.13 38.38 -10.44
CA TYR A 139 -9.19 39.33 -10.75
C TYR A 139 -9.18 40.56 -9.84
N PHE A 140 -9.03 40.38 -8.52
CA PHE A 140 -8.97 41.50 -7.56
C PHE A 140 -7.67 42.31 -7.64
N THR A 141 -6.60 41.76 -8.22
CA THR A 141 -5.32 42.47 -8.34
C THR A 141 -5.26 43.37 -9.58
N PHE A 142 -5.94 42.96 -10.66
CA PHE A 142 -5.82 43.61 -11.98
C PHE A 142 -7.04 44.43 -12.40
N ASN A 143 -8.11 44.44 -11.59
CA ASN A 143 -9.34 45.20 -11.82
C ASN A 143 -9.60 46.11 -10.63
#